data_AF-A0A953ULL6-F1
#
_entry.id   AF-A0A953ULL6-F1
#
_cell.length_a   1.000
_cell.length_b   1.000
_cell.length_c   1.000
_cell.angle_alpha   90.00
_cell.angle_beta   90.00
_cell.angle_gamma   90.00
#
_symmetry.space_group_name_H-M   'P 1'
#
loop_
_entity.id
_entity.type
_entity.pdbx_description
1 polymer ?
#
loop_
_entity_poly.entity_id
_entity_poly.type
_entity_poly.pdbx_seq_one_letter_code
_entity_poly.pdbx_strand_id
1 'polypeptide(L)'
;MASPVQITANRANAQLSTGPRTLEGKARVSQNALRHGLTARHLVIRPDEQEEFAALQDSLLADLAPQGAVETVTFHDLLHSAWSLHRLRRLEAQCPFSLDSDLSDPRIAAVLDRIGRYQSRAQRAYYRALHELRTLQTDRALRAVKLEEKAAAEVPAIAAINNLTKQTHSEVPAEPVKPAVRTVDPETGVLHLNSKANLGQTPAAA
;
A
#
# COMPACT_ATOMS: atom_id res chain seq x y z
N MET A 1 -18.29 -24.86 -4.73
CA MET A 1 -18.37 -25.72 -3.52
C MET A 1 -17.47 -26.92 -3.73
N ALA A 2 -16.77 -27.39 -2.68
CA ALA A 2 -15.88 -28.55 -2.79
C ALA A 2 -16.68 -29.86 -2.85
N SER A 3 -16.25 -30.79 -3.71
CA SER A 3 -16.86 -32.11 -3.88
C SER A 3 -16.69 -32.98 -2.62
N PRO A 4 -17.60 -33.92 -2.32
CA PRO A 4 -17.45 -34.88 -1.21
C PRO A 4 -16.09 -35.59 -1.20
N VAL A 5 -15.55 -35.90 -2.38
CA VAL A 5 -14.22 -36.52 -2.57
C VAL A 5 -13.09 -35.58 -2.17
N GLN A 6 -13.24 -34.28 -2.46
CA GLN A 6 -12.26 -33.27 -2.05
C GLN A 6 -12.30 -33.06 -0.53
N ILE A 7 -13.47 -33.15 0.10
CA ILE A 7 -13.62 -32.99 1.55
C ILE A 7 -12.97 -34.16 2.31
N THR A 8 -13.18 -35.40 1.85
CA THR A 8 -12.57 -36.58 2.48
C THR A 8 -11.04 -36.57 2.32
N ALA A 9 -10.54 -36.23 1.13
CA ALA A 9 -9.11 -36.06 0.89
C ALA A 9 -8.51 -34.93 1.75
N ASN A 10 -9.19 -33.78 1.87
CA ASN A 10 -8.73 -32.68 2.72
C ASN A 10 -8.68 -33.07 4.20
N ARG A 11 -9.66 -33.85 4.69
CA ARG A 11 -9.64 -34.36 6.08
C ARG A 11 -8.50 -35.34 6.33
N ALA A 12 -8.23 -36.25 5.39
CA ALA A 12 -7.09 -37.18 5.50
C ALA A 12 -5.74 -36.43 5.46
N ASN A 13 -5.59 -35.48 4.54
CA ASN A 13 -4.38 -34.65 4.43
C ASN A 13 -4.17 -33.76 5.67
N ALA A 14 -5.25 -33.28 6.30
CA ALA A 14 -5.18 -32.50 7.53
C ALA A 14 -4.63 -33.33 8.73
N GLN A 15 -4.91 -34.63 8.76
CA GLN A 15 -4.34 -35.53 9.79
C GLN A 15 -2.83 -35.76 9.59
N LEU A 16 -2.32 -35.65 8.36
CA LEU A 16 -0.90 -35.76 8.01
C LEU A 16 -0.16 -34.42 8.15
N SER A 17 -0.86 -33.28 8.04
CA SER A 17 -0.29 -31.92 8.13
C SER A 17 -0.57 -31.26 9.48
N THR A 18 -0.01 -31.82 10.56
CA THR A 18 -0.19 -31.27 11.93
C THR A 18 0.74 -30.08 12.26
N GLY A 19 1.55 -29.64 11.29
CA GLY A 19 2.56 -28.59 11.48
C GLY A 19 3.68 -28.99 12.46
N PRO A 20 4.74 -28.19 12.58
CA PRO A 20 5.81 -28.48 13.54
C PRO A 20 5.32 -28.30 14.99
N ARG A 21 5.31 -29.38 15.76
CA ARG A 21 4.90 -29.39 17.19
C ARG A 21 6.07 -29.18 18.16
N THR A 22 7.30 -29.44 17.72
CA THR A 22 8.53 -29.30 18.51
C THR A 22 9.12 -27.90 18.39
N LEU A 23 9.89 -27.47 19.40
CA LEU A 23 10.60 -26.18 19.38
C LEU A 23 11.60 -26.11 18.21
N GLU A 24 12.36 -27.17 17.97
CA GLU A 24 13.27 -27.28 16.82
C GLU A 24 12.53 -27.25 15.48
N GLY A 25 11.40 -27.93 15.37
CA GLY A 25 10.55 -27.91 14.17
C GLY A 25 9.99 -26.51 13.90
N LYS A 26 9.59 -25.79 14.95
CA LYS A 26 9.11 -24.40 14.86
C LYS A 26 10.25 -23.46 14.45
N ALA A 27 11.45 -23.63 15.03
CA ALA A 27 12.64 -22.84 14.69
C ALA A 27 13.06 -23.05 13.22
N ARG A 28 13.00 -24.29 12.73
CA ARG A 28 13.26 -24.59 11.32
C ARG A 28 12.22 -23.97 10.38
N VAL A 29 10.94 -23.99 10.75
CA VAL A 29 9.89 -23.36 9.95
C VAL A 29 9.94 -21.82 10.01
N SER A 30 10.35 -21.22 11.13
CA SER A 30 10.52 -19.76 11.22
C SER A 30 11.66 -19.25 10.33
N GLN A 31 12.70 -20.05 10.10
CA GLN A 31 13.79 -19.70 9.18
C GLN A 31 13.33 -19.57 7.72
N ASN A 32 12.25 -20.26 7.31
CA ASN A 32 11.70 -20.11 5.96
C ASN A 32 11.20 -18.68 5.69
N ALA A 33 10.70 -17.99 6.71
CA ALA A 33 10.28 -16.60 6.61
C ALA A 33 11.47 -15.63 6.52
N LEU A 34 12.60 -16.00 7.13
CA LEU A 34 13.84 -15.22 7.12
C LEU A 34 14.67 -15.41 5.85
N ARG A 35 14.49 -16.53 5.13
CA ARG A 35 15.29 -16.85 3.92
C ARG A 35 15.09 -15.85 2.78
N HIS A 36 13.86 -15.39 2.55
CA HIS A 36 13.55 -14.41 1.52
C HIS A 36 12.87 -13.14 2.06
N GLY A 37 12.51 -13.09 3.35
CA GLY A 37 11.91 -11.92 4.01
C GLY A 37 10.44 -11.64 3.63
N LEU A 38 9.97 -12.05 2.44
CA LEU A 38 8.62 -11.79 1.92
C LEU A 38 7.44 -12.33 2.76
N THR A 39 7.70 -13.21 3.73
CA THR A 39 6.68 -13.77 4.64
C THR A 39 7.00 -13.53 6.12
N ALA A 40 8.05 -12.76 6.41
CA ALA A 40 8.43 -12.42 7.78
C ALA A 40 7.37 -11.50 8.43
N ARG A 41 7.04 -11.76 9.70
CA ARG A 41 6.14 -10.90 10.49
C ARG A 41 6.75 -9.51 10.74
N HIS A 42 8.07 -9.41 10.73
CA HIS A 42 8.83 -8.18 10.86
C HIS A 42 9.69 -8.00 9.61
N LEU A 43 9.83 -6.76 9.14
CA LEU A 43 10.62 -6.45 7.97
C LEU A 43 12.09 -6.78 8.23
N VAL A 44 12.62 -7.83 7.59
CA VAL A 44 14.04 -8.18 7.69
C VAL A 44 14.77 -7.48 6.56
N ILE A 45 15.66 -6.55 6.89
CA ILE A 45 16.55 -5.88 5.94
C ILE A 45 17.92 -6.56 6.01
N ARG A 46 18.43 -7.02 4.86
CA ARG A 46 19.76 -7.62 4.80
C ARG A 46 20.83 -6.53 4.81
N PRO A 47 22.07 -6.79 5.27
CA PRO A 47 23.11 -5.76 5.31
C PRO A 47 23.38 -5.10 3.96
N ASP A 48 23.33 -5.86 2.87
CA ASP A 48 23.49 -5.41 1.47
C ASP A 48 22.27 -4.66 0.91
N GLU A 49 21.18 -4.60 1.68
CA GLU A 49 19.93 -3.93 1.32
C GLU A 49 19.70 -2.66 2.15
N GLN A 50 20.54 -2.39 3.16
CA GLN A 50 20.28 -1.35 4.16
C GLN A 50 20.27 0.06 3.56
N GLU A 51 21.21 0.37 2.68
CA GLU A 51 21.31 1.68 2.02
C GLU A 51 20.11 1.93 1.10
N GLU A 52 19.73 0.92 0.32
CA GLU A 52 18.60 1.00 -0.61
C GLU A 52 17.27 1.14 0.14
N PHE A 53 17.12 0.40 1.24
CA PHE A 53 15.95 0.51 2.12
C PHE A 53 15.88 1.88 2.79
N ALA A 54 17.00 2.40 3.31
CA ALA A 54 17.06 3.72 3.92
C ALA A 54 16.68 4.82 2.91
N ALA A 55 17.23 4.77 1.68
CA ALA A 55 16.89 5.71 0.63
C ALA A 55 15.39 5.69 0.28
N LEU A 56 14.78 4.50 0.20
CA LEU A 56 13.33 4.36 -0.03
C LEU A 56 12.53 4.95 1.15
N GLN A 57 12.93 4.63 2.38
CA GLN A 57 12.27 5.13 3.58
C GLN A 57 12.34 6.65 3.66
N ASP A 58 13.52 7.24 3.42
CA ASP A 58 13.73 8.69 3.50
C ASP A 58 12.94 9.42 2.41
N SER A 59 12.92 8.89 1.19
CA SER A 59 12.09 9.43 0.10
C SER A 59 10.60 9.41 0.46
N LEU A 60 10.10 8.29 0.97
CA LEU A 60 8.68 8.17 1.33
C LEU A 60 8.33 9.03 2.55
N LEU A 61 9.24 9.18 3.52
CA LEU A 61 9.06 10.06 4.67
C LEU A 61 8.98 11.53 4.23
N ALA A 62 9.87 11.95 3.31
CA ALA A 62 9.89 13.32 2.79
C ALA A 62 8.61 13.66 2.02
N ASP A 63 8.11 12.73 1.19
CA ASP A 63 6.92 12.95 0.36
C ASP A 63 5.62 12.91 1.16
N LEU A 64 5.51 11.96 2.11
CA LEU A 64 4.24 11.68 2.78
C LEU A 64 4.11 12.40 4.13
N ALA A 65 5.22 12.69 4.81
CA ALA A 65 5.25 13.39 6.11
C ALA A 65 4.13 12.92 7.09
N PRO A 66 4.12 11.63 7.49
CA PRO A 66 3.09 11.10 8.38
C PRO A 66 3.12 11.80 9.75
N GLN A 67 1.95 12.10 10.31
CA GLN A 67 1.81 12.78 11.61
C GLN A 67 0.98 11.95 12.59
N GLY A 68 1.48 11.84 13.82
CA GLY A 68 0.82 11.07 14.88
C GLY A 68 0.92 9.56 14.68
N ALA A 69 0.45 8.82 15.69
CA ALA A 69 0.66 7.38 15.76
C ALA A 69 -0.03 6.60 14.62
N VAL A 70 -1.26 6.99 14.26
CA VAL A 70 -2.07 6.26 13.27
C VAL A 70 -1.45 6.37 11.88
N GLU A 71 -1.12 7.58 11.43
CA GLU A 71 -0.46 7.77 10.13
C GLU A 71 0.92 7.08 10.09
N THR A 72 1.66 7.09 11.22
CA THR A 72 2.97 6.44 11.31
C THR A 72 2.86 4.92 11.15
N VAL A 73 1.86 4.28 11.76
CA VAL A 73 1.62 2.84 11.60
C VAL A 73 1.25 2.50 10.15
N THR A 74 0.31 3.25 9.56
CA THR A 74 -0.07 3.04 8.16
C THR A 74 1.09 3.31 7.19
N PHE A 75 1.94 4.30 7.50
CA PHE A 75 3.17 4.56 6.76
C PHE A 75 4.13 3.36 6.82
N HIS A 76 4.32 2.73 7.98
CA HIS A 76 5.16 1.54 8.07
C HIS A 76 4.60 0.35 7.28
N ASP A 77 3.28 0.18 7.23
CA ASP A 77 2.63 -0.83 6.37
C ASP A 77 2.85 -0.54 4.87
N LEU A 78 2.77 0.73 4.49
CA LEU A 78 3.09 1.18 3.13
C LEU A 78 4.57 0.92 2.80
N LEU A 79 5.48 1.29 3.69
CA LEU A 79 6.93 1.09 3.52
C LEU A 79 7.27 -0.40 3.41
N HIS A 80 6.69 -1.25 4.28
CA HIS A 80 6.87 -2.70 4.23
C HIS A 80 6.44 -3.26 2.87
N SER A 81 5.26 -2.87 2.40
CA SER A 81 4.70 -3.38 1.14
C SER A 81 5.47 -2.84 -0.07
N ALA A 82 5.89 -1.57 -0.06
CA ALA A 82 6.75 -0.97 -1.08
C ALA A 82 8.10 -1.70 -1.18
N TRP A 83 8.74 -1.94 -0.03
CA TRP A 83 10.01 -2.67 0.01
C TRP A 83 9.86 -4.13 -0.43
N SER A 84 8.74 -4.77 -0.11
CA SER A 84 8.44 -6.13 -0.58
C SER A 84 8.27 -6.19 -2.09
N LEU A 85 7.59 -5.21 -2.69
CA LEU A 85 7.48 -5.08 -4.15
C LEU A 85 8.83 -4.85 -4.80
N HIS A 86 9.66 -4.01 -4.20
CA HIS A 86 11.01 -3.74 -4.66
C HIS A 86 11.87 -5.02 -4.72
N ARG A 87 11.89 -5.79 -3.63
CA ARG A 87 12.58 -7.09 -3.60
C ARG A 87 12.02 -8.10 -4.58
N LEU A 88 10.70 -8.15 -4.76
CA LEU A 88 10.08 -9.06 -5.74
C LEU A 88 10.51 -8.73 -7.17
N ARG A 89 10.56 -7.44 -7.55
CA ARG A 89 11.07 -7.01 -8.87
C ARG A 89 12.53 -7.40 -9.07
N ARG A 90 13.37 -7.29 -8.02
CA ARG A 90 14.77 -7.76 -8.06
C ARG A 90 14.85 -9.27 -8.27
N LEU A 91 14.02 -10.05 -7.57
CA LEU A 91 13.97 -11.51 -7.71
C LEU A 91 13.44 -11.94 -9.08
N GLU A 92 12.46 -11.22 -9.64
CA GLU A 92 11.99 -11.42 -11.02
C GLU A 92 13.12 -11.19 -12.03
N ALA A 93 13.88 -10.10 -11.89
CA ALA A 93 15.00 -9.79 -12.78
C ALA A 93 16.19 -10.78 -12.66
N GLN A 94 16.37 -11.40 -11.50
CA GLN A 94 17.42 -12.39 -11.24
C GLN A 94 17.00 -13.82 -11.59
N CYS A 95 15.73 -14.06 -11.92
CA CYS A 95 15.30 -15.38 -12.34
C CYS A 95 16.02 -15.74 -13.65
N PRO A 96 16.70 -16.90 -13.71
CA PRO A 96 17.54 -17.30 -14.83
C PRO A 96 16.72 -17.79 -16.03
N PHE A 97 15.48 -17.33 -16.18
CA PHE A 97 14.64 -17.69 -17.32
C PHE A 97 15.11 -16.88 -18.53
N SER A 98 15.68 -17.57 -19.52
CA SER A 98 15.88 -16.99 -20.86
C SER A 98 14.52 -16.75 -21.53
N LEU A 99 14.44 -15.85 -22.52
CA LEU A 99 13.26 -15.70 -23.38
C LEU A 99 12.82 -17.04 -24.02
N ASP A 100 13.78 -17.96 -24.21
CA ASP A 100 13.56 -19.29 -24.78
C ASP A 100 13.12 -20.34 -23.75
N SER A 101 12.90 -19.95 -22.49
CA SER A 101 12.50 -20.90 -21.44
C SER A 101 11.09 -21.42 -21.70
N ASP A 102 10.90 -22.74 -21.62
CA ASP A 102 9.56 -23.30 -21.67
C ASP A 102 8.79 -22.97 -20.38
N LEU A 103 7.96 -21.94 -20.45
CA LEU A 103 7.11 -21.51 -19.33
C LEU A 103 6.08 -22.56 -18.92
N SER A 104 5.90 -23.61 -19.75
CA SER A 104 5.05 -24.76 -19.44
C SER A 104 5.74 -25.79 -18.52
N ASP A 105 7.08 -25.71 -18.33
CA ASP A 105 7.79 -26.58 -17.39
C ASP A 105 7.19 -26.38 -15.99
N PRO A 106 6.65 -27.43 -15.35
CA PRO A 106 6.02 -27.34 -14.03
C PRO A 106 6.89 -26.69 -12.96
N ARG A 107 8.22 -26.81 -13.06
CA ARG A 107 9.18 -26.21 -12.11
C ARG A 107 9.26 -24.70 -12.29
N ILE A 108 9.32 -24.23 -13.53
CA ILE A 108 9.38 -22.80 -13.90
C ILE A 108 8.04 -22.15 -13.55
N ALA A 109 6.95 -22.78 -13.99
CA ALA A 109 5.59 -22.35 -13.70
C ALA A 109 5.37 -22.18 -12.18
N ALA A 110 5.79 -23.14 -11.34
CA ALA A 110 5.62 -23.06 -9.90
C ALA A 110 6.38 -21.88 -9.23
N VAL A 111 7.56 -21.53 -9.73
CA VAL A 111 8.35 -20.39 -9.23
C VAL A 111 7.67 -19.08 -9.62
N LEU A 112 7.30 -18.93 -10.89
CA LEU A 112 6.59 -17.74 -11.40
C LEU A 112 5.27 -17.53 -10.67
N ASP A 113 4.50 -18.61 -10.46
CA ASP A 113 3.27 -18.61 -9.68
C ASP A 113 3.48 -18.10 -8.24
N ARG A 114 4.57 -18.54 -7.59
CA ARG A 114 4.89 -18.11 -6.23
C ARG A 114 5.22 -16.61 -6.20
N ILE A 115 6.03 -16.15 -7.14
CA ILE A 115 6.38 -14.73 -7.29
C ILE A 115 5.12 -13.90 -7.55
N GLY A 116 4.31 -14.27 -8.55
CA GLY A 116 3.08 -13.54 -8.90
C GLY A 116 2.07 -13.47 -7.75
N ARG A 117 1.94 -14.54 -6.95
CA ARG A 117 1.10 -14.52 -5.73
C ARG A 117 1.64 -13.55 -4.67
N TYR A 118 2.94 -13.52 -4.43
CA TYR A 118 3.55 -12.59 -3.48
C TYR A 118 3.49 -11.14 -3.97
N GLN A 119 3.72 -10.90 -5.25
CA GLN A 119 3.58 -9.59 -5.89
C GLN A 119 2.16 -9.07 -5.76
N SER A 120 1.18 -9.89 -6.14
CA SER A 120 -0.24 -9.55 -5.99
C SER A 120 -0.63 -9.22 -4.55
N ARG A 121 -0.09 -9.95 -3.56
CA ARG A 121 -0.34 -9.68 -2.14
C ARG A 121 0.30 -8.36 -1.70
N ALA A 122 1.57 -8.14 -2.02
CA ALA A 122 2.30 -6.93 -1.65
C ALA A 122 1.68 -5.69 -2.33
N GLN A 123 1.26 -5.80 -3.59
CA GLN A 123 0.63 -4.73 -4.34
C GLN A 123 -0.72 -4.32 -3.75
N ARG A 124 -1.56 -5.30 -3.36
CA ARG A 124 -2.82 -5.01 -2.67
C ARG A 124 -2.59 -4.33 -1.32
N ALA A 125 -1.61 -4.79 -0.55
CA ALA A 125 -1.25 -4.17 0.73
C ALA A 125 -0.77 -2.73 0.52
N TYR A 126 0.06 -2.49 -0.50
CA TYR A 126 0.56 -1.17 -0.88
C TYR A 126 -0.57 -0.19 -1.20
N TYR A 127 -1.46 -0.55 -2.13
CA TYR A 127 -2.55 0.36 -2.50
C TYR A 127 -3.54 0.60 -1.36
N ARG A 128 -3.77 -0.41 -0.53
CA ARG A 128 -4.61 -0.27 0.66
C ARG A 128 -3.99 0.72 1.65
N ALA A 129 -2.73 0.54 2.02
CA ALA A 129 -2.04 1.42 2.97
C ALA A 129 -1.94 2.85 2.42
N LEU A 130 -1.66 3.01 1.12
CA LEU A 130 -1.62 4.32 0.47
C LEU A 130 -2.99 5.02 0.51
N HIS A 131 -4.06 4.27 0.24
CA HIS A 131 -5.43 4.80 0.31
C HIS A 131 -5.82 5.21 1.74
N GLU A 132 -5.52 4.36 2.72
CA GLU A 132 -5.78 4.63 4.13
C GLU A 132 -5.01 5.89 4.59
N LEU A 133 -3.71 5.99 4.26
CA LEU A 133 -2.89 7.15 4.62
C LEU A 133 -3.41 8.44 3.97
N ARG A 134 -3.75 8.38 2.68
CA ARG A 134 -4.37 9.52 1.97
C ARG A 134 -5.67 9.96 2.64
N THR A 135 -6.48 9.02 3.10
CA THR A 135 -7.75 9.32 3.78
C THR A 135 -7.48 10.02 5.11
N LEU A 136 -6.55 9.49 5.92
CA LEU A 136 -6.16 10.10 7.20
C LEU A 136 -5.63 11.54 7.02
N GLN A 137 -4.77 11.75 6.03
CA GLN A 137 -4.21 13.07 5.75
C GLN A 137 -5.26 14.05 5.21
N THR A 138 -6.19 13.57 4.38
CA THR A 138 -7.32 14.38 3.90
C THR A 138 -8.21 14.79 5.07
N ASP A 139 -8.54 13.84 5.95
CA ASP A 139 -9.34 14.11 7.14
C ASP A 139 -8.61 15.08 8.09
N ARG A 140 -7.29 14.97 8.24
CA ARG A 140 -6.48 15.93 9.01
C ARG A 140 -6.56 17.34 8.42
N ALA A 141 -6.35 17.47 7.11
CA ALA A 141 -6.43 18.76 6.41
C ALA A 141 -7.84 19.37 6.52
N LEU A 142 -8.88 18.55 6.37
CA LEU A 142 -10.26 18.99 6.54
C LEU A 142 -10.57 19.38 7.99
N ARG A 143 -9.99 18.69 8.98
CA ARG A 143 -10.08 19.05 10.41
C ARG A 143 -9.54 20.45 10.62
N ALA A 144 -8.33 20.72 10.11
CA ALA A 144 -7.69 22.01 10.23
C ALA A 144 -8.54 23.13 9.60
N VAL A 145 -9.16 22.89 8.45
CA VAL A 145 -9.99 23.91 7.77
C VAL A 145 -11.37 24.08 8.41
N LYS A 146 -12.04 22.99 8.84
CA LYS A 146 -13.45 23.00 9.27
C LYS A 146 -13.67 23.19 10.77
N LEU A 147 -12.70 22.82 11.62
CA LEU A 147 -12.90 22.82 13.08
C LEU A 147 -12.31 24.05 13.79
N GLU A 148 -11.78 25.03 13.05
CA GLU A 148 -11.36 26.32 13.60
C GLU A 148 -12.52 27.12 14.27
N GLU A 149 -13.77 26.67 14.13
CA GLU A 149 -14.96 27.37 14.65
C GLU A 149 -15.48 26.94 16.04
N LYS A 150 -14.78 26.07 16.80
CA LYS A 150 -15.03 25.66 18.23
C LYS A 150 -15.44 24.19 18.48
N ALA A 151 -15.58 23.33 17.47
CA ALA A 151 -16.08 21.95 17.66
C ALA A 151 -15.00 20.84 17.72
N ALA A 152 -13.70 21.18 17.67
CA ALA A 152 -12.60 20.20 17.64
C ALA A 152 -12.58 19.23 18.84
N ALA A 153 -13.11 19.66 19.99
CA ALA A 153 -13.14 18.86 21.22
C ALA A 153 -14.22 17.76 21.24
N GLU A 154 -15.30 17.91 20.44
CA GLU A 154 -16.43 16.97 20.46
C GLU A 154 -16.29 15.85 19.43
N VAL A 155 -15.51 16.07 18.37
CA VAL A 155 -15.38 15.10 17.27
C VAL A 155 -14.24 14.11 17.54
N PRO A 156 -14.51 12.80 17.63
CA PRO A 156 -13.46 11.79 17.81
C PRO A 156 -12.43 11.83 16.67
N ALA A 157 -11.15 11.59 16.99
CA ALA A 157 -10.04 11.65 16.03
C ALA A 157 -10.18 10.67 14.84
N ILE A 158 -10.89 9.55 15.02
CA ILE A 158 -11.09 8.51 13.99
C ILE A 158 -12.30 8.80 13.10
N ALA A 159 -13.20 9.72 13.49
CA ALA A 159 -14.42 9.95 12.74
C ALA A 159 -14.12 10.60 11.38
N ALA A 160 -14.73 10.11 10.30
CA ALA A 160 -14.62 10.74 9.00
C ALA A 160 -15.46 12.02 8.97
N ILE A 161 -14.80 13.17 8.91
CA ILE A 161 -15.45 14.50 8.99
C ILE A 161 -16.47 14.69 7.87
N ASN A 162 -16.19 14.17 6.68
CA ASN A 162 -17.12 14.21 5.55
C ASN A 162 -18.40 13.40 5.79
N ASN A 163 -18.35 12.36 6.62
CA ASN A 163 -19.54 11.58 6.99
C ASN A 163 -20.37 12.30 8.06
N LEU A 164 -19.71 13.04 8.96
CA LEU A 164 -20.37 13.92 9.94
C LEU A 164 -21.09 15.09 9.23
N THR A 165 -20.41 15.78 8.30
CA THR A 165 -20.99 16.91 7.56
C THR A 165 -22.06 16.49 6.53
N LYS A 166 -22.17 15.21 6.17
CA LYS A 166 -23.28 14.72 5.33
C LYS A 166 -24.56 14.45 6.13
N GLN A 167 -24.45 14.18 7.44
CA GLN A 167 -25.59 13.98 8.34
C GLN A 167 -26.16 15.30 8.84
N THR A 168 -25.33 16.35 8.95
CA THR A 168 -25.79 17.72 9.17
C THR A 168 -25.89 18.42 7.82
N HIS A 169 -27.09 18.62 7.28
CA HIS A 169 -27.28 19.51 6.13
C HIS A 169 -26.79 20.92 6.53
N SER A 170 -25.53 21.22 6.26
CA SER A 170 -24.94 22.54 6.47
C SER A 170 -24.38 22.97 5.12
N GLU A 171 -25.06 23.93 4.53
CA GLU A 171 -24.63 24.68 3.35
C GLU A 171 -23.33 25.40 3.70
N VAL A 172 -22.20 24.70 3.65
CA VAL A 172 -20.89 25.34 3.60
C VAL A 172 -20.62 25.64 2.13
N PRO A 173 -20.56 26.91 1.70
CA PRO A 173 -20.12 27.24 0.35
C PRO A 173 -18.62 26.95 0.28
N ALA A 174 -18.29 25.71 -0.06
CA ALA A 174 -16.93 25.30 -0.30
C ALA A 174 -16.48 25.92 -1.63
N GLU A 175 -15.60 26.93 -1.57
CA GLU A 175 -14.85 27.30 -2.77
C GLU A 175 -14.08 26.06 -3.26
N PRO A 176 -14.16 25.73 -4.56
CA PRO A 176 -13.54 24.53 -5.09
C PRO A 176 -12.02 24.65 -4.98
N VAL A 177 -11.43 23.86 -4.07
CA VAL A 177 -9.98 23.65 -4.02
C VAL A 177 -9.55 23.08 -5.37
N LYS A 178 -8.83 23.88 -6.17
CA LYS A 178 -8.25 23.42 -7.44
C LYS A 178 -7.17 22.38 -7.11
N PRO A 179 -7.32 21.10 -7.51
CA PRO A 179 -6.24 20.15 -7.33
C PRO A 179 -5.08 20.57 -8.25
N ALA A 180 -3.95 20.96 -7.67
CA ALA A 180 -2.71 21.13 -8.40
C ALA A 180 -2.19 19.75 -8.81
N VAL A 181 -2.71 19.22 -9.92
CA VAL A 181 -2.19 17.99 -10.51
C VAL A 181 -0.85 18.36 -11.16
N ARG A 182 0.26 17.87 -10.60
CA ARG A 182 1.56 17.87 -11.27
C ARG A 182 1.53 16.75 -12.31
N THR A 183 1.46 17.12 -13.58
CA THR A 183 1.63 16.18 -14.69
C THR A 183 3.12 16.09 -15.04
N VAL A 184 3.62 14.87 -15.15
CA VAL A 184 4.97 14.57 -15.66
C VAL A 184 4.90 14.54 -17.18
N ASP A 185 5.73 15.32 -17.85
CA ASP A 185 5.83 15.33 -19.31
C ASP A 185 6.65 14.10 -19.78
N PRO A 186 6.08 13.16 -20.57
CA PRO A 186 6.72 11.88 -20.87
C PRO A 186 7.99 11.98 -21.72
N GLU A 187 8.29 13.13 -22.34
CA GLU A 187 9.49 13.29 -23.17
C GLU A 187 10.67 13.97 -22.46
N THR A 188 10.43 14.70 -21.36
CA THR A 188 11.47 15.51 -20.70
C THR A 188 11.59 15.28 -19.19
N GLY A 189 10.65 14.57 -18.55
CA GLY A 189 10.71 14.23 -17.13
C GLY A 189 10.56 15.42 -16.15
N VAL A 190 10.22 16.62 -16.65
CA VAL A 190 10.09 17.83 -15.84
C VAL A 190 8.65 17.99 -15.34
N LEU A 191 8.49 18.44 -14.08
CA LEU A 191 7.20 18.68 -13.43
C LEU A 191 6.69 20.10 -13.74
N HIS A 192 5.51 20.21 -14.38
CA HIS A 192 4.84 21.50 -14.60
C HIS A 192 3.57 21.65 -13.75
N LEU A 193 3.32 22.88 -13.27
CA LEU A 193 2.10 23.27 -12.54
C LEU A 193 1.09 23.89 -13.53
N ASN A 194 -0.08 23.27 -13.69
CA ASN A 194 -1.15 23.81 -14.53
C ASN A 194 -2.11 24.72 -13.72
N SER A 195 -2.04 26.04 -13.91
CA SER A 195 -3.07 26.97 -13.44
C SER A 195 -4.07 27.27 -14.56
N LYS A 196 -5.25 26.62 -14.56
CA LYS A 196 -6.37 27.08 -15.40
C LYS A 196 -6.97 28.35 -14.79
N ALA A 197 -6.69 29.49 -15.41
CA ALA A 197 -7.41 30.75 -15.20
C ALA A 197 -8.75 30.68 -15.96
N ASN A 198 -9.86 30.87 -15.25
CA ASN A 198 -11.20 30.91 -15.84
C ASN A 198 -11.50 32.38 -16.16
N LEU A 199 -11.43 32.76 -17.45
CA LEU A 199 -11.97 34.02 -17.94
C LEU A 199 -13.49 33.86 -18.05
N GLY A 200 -14.22 34.51 -17.15
CA GLY A 200 -15.67 34.62 -17.27
C GLY A 200 -16.13 35.96 -16.74
N GLN A 201 -16.54 36.86 -17.66
CA GLN A 201 -17.56 37.88 -17.42
C GLN A 201 -17.95 38.56 -18.76
N THR A 202 -19.11 38.17 -19.29
CA THR A 202 -20.10 39.08 -19.90
C THR A 202 -21.34 39.02 -18.99
N PRO A 203 -22.07 40.13 -18.80
CA PRO A 203 -23.23 40.38 -19.66
C PRO A 203 -23.50 41.87 -19.98
N ALA A 204 -24.52 42.08 -20.81
CA ALA A 204 -24.94 43.31 -21.47
C ALA A 204 -25.89 44.23 -20.66
N ALA A 205 -26.10 45.43 -21.23
CA ALA A 205 -27.23 46.37 -21.15
C ALA A 205 -27.22 47.47 -20.06
N ALA A 206 -26.93 48.71 -20.50
CA ALA A 206 -27.85 49.84 -20.58
C ALA A 206 -27.32 50.85 -21.61
#